data_AF-A0AAD4M7K7-F1
#
_entry.id   AF-A0AAD4M7K7-F1
#
_cell.length_a   1.000
_cell.length_b   1.000
_cell.length_c   1.000
_cell.angle_alpha   90.00
_cell.angle_beta   90.00
_cell.angle_gamma   90.00
#
_symmetry.space_group_name_H-M   'P 1'
#
loop_
_entity.id
_entity.type
_entity.pdbx_description
1 polymer ?
#
loop_
_entity_poly.entity_id
_entity_poly.type
_entity_poly.pdbx_seq_one_letter_code
_entity_poly.pdbx_strand_id
1 'polypeptide(L)'
;MSSTVVNAAVSNGIAAPNFDLPYPDKPEVVTSNLLKLTELAPNPCVVLICIHLLALLSITTEEWISTIEFLTRTGQTCTPLRQEFILLSDVLGVSALVDALNNPPIGTATESSVLGPFFTEDAPDITLGQSIAAEGKGEYMYVEGRVLTTSGIPIPGAVIETWETDDKGFYDTQYSDRAVPDCRGRLVTDGEGKYGYRAVVPVSYPIPGDGPVGELLVTLGRHNIRPNHLHKSLVVKLTDIDDESEARKRGFPNGTKFKLLKFDFILVSETNGRRNAPVVVG
;
A
#
# COMPACT_ATOMS: atom_id res chain seq x y z
N MET A 1 12.44 9.90 -36.83
CA MET A 1 12.23 10.51 -35.50
C MET A 1 12.06 12.00 -35.71
N SER A 2 10.93 12.60 -35.30
CA SER A 2 10.75 14.05 -35.42
C SER A 2 11.44 14.73 -34.23
N SER A 3 12.60 15.35 -34.46
CA SER A 3 13.22 16.21 -33.46
C SER A 3 12.45 17.52 -33.37
N THR A 4 11.57 17.65 -32.39
CA THR A 4 10.90 18.91 -32.07
C THR A 4 11.96 19.92 -31.62
N VAL A 5 12.33 20.84 -32.51
CA VAL A 5 13.28 21.90 -32.18
C VAL A 5 12.59 22.89 -31.23
N VAL A 6 13.03 22.90 -29.97
CA VAL A 6 12.48 23.80 -28.95
C VAL A 6 13.09 25.19 -29.16
N ASN A 7 12.38 26.05 -29.89
CA ASN A 7 12.89 27.36 -30.31
C ASN A 7 12.86 28.45 -29.21
N ALA A 8 12.11 28.24 -28.13
CA ALA A 8 12.01 29.17 -27.00
C ALA A 8 11.51 28.45 -25.74
N ALA A 9 11.76 29.05 -24.57
CA ALA A 9 11.11 28.64 -23.34
C ALA A 9 9.60 28.96 -23.39
N VAL A 10 8.76 28.03 -22.93
CA VAL A 10 7.30 28.18 -22.94
C VAL A 10 6.83 28.65 -21.57
N SER A 11 6.08 29.76 -21.53
CA SER A 11 5.43 30.22 -20.31
C SER A 11 4.25 29.30 -19.93
N ASN A 12 4.02 29.10 -18.63
CA ASN A 12 2.83 28.42 -18.13
C ASN A 12 1.55 29.29 -18.18
N GLY A 13 1.65 30.54 -18.65
CA GLY A 13 0.52 31.47 -18.77
C GLY A 13 0.06 32.12 -17.47
N ILE A 14 0.71 31.82 -16.33
CA ILE A 14 0.38 32.40 -15.03
C ILE A 14 1.06 33.77 -14.90
N ALA A 15 0.27 34.80 -14.58
CA ALA A 15 0.79 36.14 -14.32
C ALA A 15 1.62 36.18 -13.03
N ALA A 16 2.57 37.13 -12.94
CA ALA A 16 3.30 37.39 -11.71
C ALA A 16 2.33 37.74 -10.56
N PRO A 17 2.62 37.34 -9.31
CA PRO A 17 1.77 37.67 -8.16
C PRO A 17 1.66 39.19 -7.97
N ASN A 18 0.52 39.65 -7.47
CA ASN A 18 0.23 41.06 -7.24
C ASN A 18 0.76 41.60 -5.89
N PHE A 19 1.68 40.87 -5.25
CA PHE A 19 2.28 41.20 -3.97
C PHE A 19 3.80 41.28 -4.05
N ASP A 20 4.38 42.08 -3.16
CA ASP A 20 5.84 42.22 -3.06
C ASP A 20 6.50 40.98 -2.43
N LEU A 21 7.73 40.71 -2.87
CA LEU A 21 8.62 39.66 -2.41
C LEU A 21 10.02 40.27 -2.17
N PRO A 22 10.44 40.46 -0.92
CA PRO A 22 11.76 41.01 -0.61
C PRO A 22 12.91 40.26 -1.29
N TYR A 23 14.01 40.97 -1.57
CA TYR A 23 15.17 40.39 -2.21
C TYR A 23 15.76 39.23 -1.36
N PRO A 24 15.94 38.02 -1.91
CA PRO A 24 16.25 36.82 -1.15
C PRO A 24 17.76 36.71 -0.80
N ASP A 25 18.25 37.60 0.06
CA ASP A 25 19.66 37.64 0.51
C ASP A 25 19.98 36.69 1.68
N LYS A 26 18.95 36.15 2.35
CA LYS A 26 19.07 35.31 3.57
C LYS A 26 18.11 34.12 3.55
N PRO A 27 18.44 33.00 4.22
CA PRO A 27 17.60 31.79 4.24
C PRO A 27 16.17 32.03 4.72
N GLU A 28 15.96 32.91 5.70
CA GLU A 28 14.64 33.22 6.23
C GLU A 28 13.79 34.00 5.21
N VAL A 29 14.43 34.86 4.41
CA VAL A 29 13.77 35.62 3.34
C VAL A 29 13.41 34.70 2.17
N VAL A 30 14.33 33.84 1.75
CA VAL A 30 14.07 32.78 0.75
C VAL A 30 12.86 31.93 1.16
N THR A 31 12.86 31.45 2.41
CA THR A 31 11.82 30.57 2.96
C THR A 31 10.47 31.28 3.04
N SER A 32 10.42 32.49 3.61
CA SER A 32 9.18 33.26 3.75
C SER A 32 8.58 33.67 2.40
N ASN A 33 9.41 34.03 1.42
CA ASN A 33 8.97 34.28 0.04
C ASN A 33 8.31 33.05 -0.59
N LEU A 34 8.93 31.87 -0.44
CA LEU A 34 8.40 30.65 -1.05
C LEU A 34 7.15 30.13 -0.32
N LEU A 35 7.03 30.30 1.00
CA LEU A 35 5.79 30.03 1.73
C LEU A 35 4.65 30.93 1.23
N LYS A 36 4.88 32.24 1.08
CA LYS A 36 3.90 33.19 0.54
C LYS A 36 3.49 32.89 -0.91
N LEU A 37 4.41 32.41 -1.74
CA LEU A 37 4.10 31.89 -3.08
C LEU A 37 3.27 30.59 -3.01
N THR A 38 3.52 29.74 -2.03
CA THR A 38 2.82 28.47 -1.83
C THR A 38 1.34 28.69 -1.44
N GLU A 39 1.01 29.77 -0.72
CA GLU A 39 -0.37 30.17 -0.40
C GLU A 39 -1.26 30.40 -1.64
N LEU A 40 -0.68 30.61 -2.82
CA LEU A 40 -1.43 30.72 -4.09
C LEU A 40 -1.95 29.38 -4.61
N ALA A 41 -1.47 28.24 -4.08
CA ALA A 41 -1.87 26.93 -4.56
C ALA A 41 -3.31 26.58 -4.07
N PRO A 42 -4.26 26.33 -4.99
CA PRO A 42 -5.65 26.02 -4.61
C PRO A 42 -5.84 24.63 -3.98
N ASN A 43 -4.82 23.76 -4.06
CA ASN A 43 -4.83 22.42 -3.50
C ASN A 43 -4.00 22.39 -2.20
N PRO A 44 -4.62 22.19 -1.02
CA PRO A 44 -3.90 22.17 0.26
C PRO A 44 -2.90 21.02 0.37
N CYS A 45 -3.05 19.92 -0.38
CA CYS A 45 -2.03 18.86 -0.41
C CYS A 45 -0.73 19.34 -1.07
N VAL A 46 -0.81 20.18 -2.10
CA VAL A 46 0.37 20.77 -2.74
C VAL A 46 1.07 21.75 -1.79
N VAL A 47 0.29 22.53 -1.04
CA VAL A 47 0.80 23.42 0.02
C VAL A 47 1.62 22.62 1.05
N LEU A 48 1.08 21.51 1.54
CA LEU A 48 1.76 20.65 2.50
C LEU A 48 3.04 20.02 1.96
N ILE A 49 3.10 19.61 0.69
CA ILE A 49 4.32 19.07 0.07
C ILE A 49 5.42 20.14 0.08
N CYS A 50 5.12 21.36 -0.36
CA CYS A 50 6.07 22.47 -0.36
C CYS A 50 6.59 22.81 1.06
N ILE A 51 5.69 22.84 2.06
CA ILE A 51 6.07 23.10 3.46
C ILE A 51 7.03 22.03 4.00
N HIS A 52 6.75 20.74 3.79
CA HIS A 52 7.61 19.67 4.29
C HIS A 52 8.99 19.66 3.63
N LEU A 53 9.09 19.98 2.34
CA LEU A 53 10.38 20.09 1.65
C LEU A 53 11.22 21.26 2.18
N LEU A 54 10.58 22.38 2.56
CA LEU A 54 11.26 23.56 3.11
C LEU A 54 11.75 23.36 4.55
N ALA A 55 11.06 22.55 5.34
CA ALA A 55 11.40 22.30 6.74
C ALA A 55 12.72 21.53 6.95
N LEU A 56 13.32 20.97 5.88
CA LEU A 56 14.47 20.07 5.95
C LEU A 56 15.85 20.78 5.86
N LEU A 57 15.89 22.08 5.58
CA LEU A 57 17.07 22.70 5.00
C LEU A 57 17.94 23.46 6.01
N SER A 58 18.82 22.72 6.68
CA SER A 58 20.09 23.20 7.23
C SER A 58 21.24 22.31 6.77
N ILE A 59 21.29 22.08 5.46
CA ILE A 59 22.24 21.19 4.77
C ILE A 59 23.17 21.98 3.84
N THR A 60 24.34 21.42 3.56
CA THR A 60 25.30 21.93 2.60
C THR A 60 24.86 21.68 1.15
N THR A 61 25.50 22.36 0.20
CA THR A 61 25.28 22.12 -1.24
C THR A 61 25.64 20.70 -1.67
N GLU A 62 26.65 20.08 -1.05
CA GLU A 62 27.08 18.71 -1.35
C GLU A 62 26.06 17.67 -0.87
N GLU A 63 25.54 17.83 0.35
CA GLU A 63 24.44 17.00 0.88
C GLU A 63 23.16 17.16 0.04
N TRP A 64 22.87 18.38 -0.43
CA TRP A 64 21.72 18.63 -1.30
C TRP A 64 21.85 17.98 -2.69
N ILE A 65 23.03 18.07 -3.32
CA ILE A 65 23.30 17.37 -4.59
C ILE A 65 23.16 15.85 -4.40
N SER A 66 23.77 15.30 -3.34
CA SER A 66 23.67 13.89 -2.99
C SER A 66 22.21 13.44 -2.78
N THR A 67 21.39 14.29 -2.15
CA THR A 67 19.95 14.08 -1.97
C THR A 67 19.21 14.06 -3.29
N ILE A 68 19.46 15.02 -4.19
CA ILE A 68 18.87 15.06 -5.54
C ILE A 68 19.25 13.81 -6.33
N GLU A 69 20.52 13.40 -6.32
CA GLU A 69 21.00 12.21 -7.03
C GLU A 69 20.35 10.94 -6.50
N PHE A 70 20.24 10.79 -5.17
CA PHE A 70 19.54 9.67 -4.55
C PHE A 70 18.07 9.59 -4.94
N LEU A 71 17.34 10.69 -4.85
CA LEU A 71 15.91 10.76 -5.23
C LEU A 71 15.71 10.54 -6.74
N THR A 72 16.64 11.02 -7.57
CA THR A 72 16.65 10.81 -9.02
C THR A 72 16.82 9.32 -9.36
N ARG A 73 17.82 8.65 -8.77
CA ARG A 73 18.02 7.20 -8.95
C ARG A 73 16.83 6.39 -8.45
N THR A 74 16.23 6.80 -7.33
CA THR A 74 15.01 6.18 -6.78
C THR A 74 13.88 6.24 -7.79
N GLY A 75 13.60 7.42 -8.36
CA GLY A 75 12.58 7.60 -9.40
C GLY A 75 12.87 6.85 -10.69
N GLN A 76 14.14 6.75 -11.11
CA GLN A 76 14.56 5.98 -12.28
C GLN A 76 14.45 4.45 -12.08
N THR A 77 14.42 3.99 -10.83
CA THR A 77 14.26 2.58 -10.46
C THR A 77 12.77 2.17 -10.44
N CYS A 78 11.85 3.14 -10.41
CA CYS A 78 10.41 2.87 -10.49
C CYS A 78 9.99 2.35 -11.88
N THR A 79 9.09 1.39 -11.90
CA THR A 79 8.45 0.82 -13.11
C THR A 79 6.95 0.65 -12.84
N PRO A 80 6.11 0.26 -13.83
CA PRO A 80 4.70 -0.05 -13.57
C PRO A 80 4.46 -1.15 -12.52
N LEU A 81 5.46 -2.00 -12.23
CA LEU A 81 5.38 -3.08 -11.23
C LEU A 81 6.28 -2.88 -10.00
N ARG A 82 7.20 -1.90 -10.02
CA ARG A 82 8.13 -1.59 -8.92
C ARG A 82 7.98 -0.14 -8.49
N GLN A 83 7.51 0.09 -7.27
CA GLN A 83 7.42 1.43 -6.68
C GLN A 83 8.53 1.65 -5.66
N GLU A 84 9.73 2.00 -6.13
CA GLU A 84 10.91 2.24 -5.28
C GLU A 84 10.68 3.41 -4.29
N PHE A 85 9.84 4.40 -4.64
CA PHE A 85 9.44 5.46 -3.70
C PHE A 85 8.52 4.97 -2.57
N ILE A 86 7.67 3.97 -2.81
CA ILE A 86 6.89 3.32 -1.73
C ILE A 86 7.86 2.52 -0.84
N LEU A 87 8.82 1.81 -1.44
CA LEU A 87 9.85 1.10 -0.67
C LEU A 87 10.69 2.07 0.18
N LEU A 88 11.05 3.24 -0.34
CA LEU A 88 11.73 4.30 0.40
C LEU A 88 10.88 4.79 1.59
N SER A 89 9.59 5.04 1.36
CA SER A 89 8.63 5.43 2.40
C SER A 89 8.51 4.36 3.50
N ASP A 90 8.49 3.09 3.13
CA ASP A 90 8.41 1.96 4.06
C ASP A 90 9.69 1.85 4.91
N VAL A 91 10.89 1.93 4.32
CA VAL A 91 12.14 1.80 5.10
C VAL A 91 12.40 3.00 6.02
N LEU A 92 11.94 4.19 5.65
CA LEU A 92 11.99 5.39 6.48
C LEU A 92 10.89 5.41 7.56
N GLY A 93 9.94 4.46 7.54
CA GLY A 93 8.82 4.39 8.47
C GLY A 93 7.70 5.41 8.19
N VAL A 94 7.79 6.16 7.09
CA VAL A 94 6.81 7.18 6.71
C VAL A 94 5.45 6.55 6.42
N SER A 95 5.41 5.43 5.70
CA SER A 95 4.16 4.72 5.40
C SER A 95 3.43 4.28 6.68
N ALA A 96 4.16 3.73 7.65
CA ALA A 96 3.61 3.27 8.92
C ALA A 96 3.16 4.44 9.81
N LEU A 97 3.90 5.56 9.82
CA LEU A 97 3.50 6.77 10.54
C LEU A 97 2.24 7.40 9.93
N VAL A 98 2.14 7.45 8.60
CA VAL A 98 0.96 7.93 7.88
C VAL A 98 -0.24 7.04 8.19
N ASP A 99 -0.10 5.72 8.16
CA ASP A 99 -1.18 4.79 8.51
C ASP A 99 -1.64 5.00 9.96
N ALA A 100 -0.72 4.97 10.94
CA ALA A 100 -1.06 5.16 12.37
C ALA A 100 -1.73 6.51 12.68
N LEU A 101 -1.38 7.59 11.97
CA LEU A 101 -2.00 8.92 12.12
C LEU A 101 -3.40 9.02 11.48
N ASN A 102 -3.69 8.19 10.48
CA ASN A 102 -4.96 8.24 9.74
C ASN A 102 -5.96 7.17 10.19
N ASN A 103 -5.46 6.02 10.63
CA ASN A 103 -6.19 4.81 11.03
C ASN A 103 -5.85 4.39 12.48
N PRO A 104 -6.03 5.27 13.49
CA PRO A 104 -5.75 4.92 14.88
C PRO A 104 -6.65 3.75 15.34
N PRO A 105 -6.18 2.83 16.20
CA PRO A 105 -6.99 1.72 16.69
C PRO A 105 -8.27 2.17 17.40
N ILE A 106 -9.42 1.58 17.05
CA ILE A 106 -10.74 1.91 17.61
C ILE A 106 -11.31 0.71 18.35
N GLY A 107 -11.16 0.69 19.69
CA GLY A 107 -11.73 -0.34 20.55
C GLY A 107 -11.17 -1.73 20.26
N THR A 108 -12.01 -2.62 19.73
CA THR A 108 -11.66 -4.00 19.34
C THR A 108 -11.55 -4.18 17.82
N ALA A 109 -11.60 -3.10 17.04
CA ALA A 109 -11.44 -3.18 15.59
C ALA A 109 -10.05 -3.72 15.20
N THR A 110 -9.97 -4.42 14.08
CA THR A 110 -8.69 -4.90 13.54
C THR A 110 -7.80 -3.71 13.19
N GLU A 111 -6.55 -3.73 13.67
CA GLU A 111 -5.57 -2.67 13.40
C GLU A 111 -5.19 -2.62 11.91
N SER A 112 -4.97 -1.41 11.41
CA SER A 112 -4.47 -1.17 10.05
C SER A 112 -2.97 -1.44 9.97
N SER A 113 -2.48 -1.64 8.74
CA SER A 113 -1.09 -1.83 8.39
C SER A 113 -0.83 -1.28 6.99
N VAL A 114 0.43 -1.30 6.55
CA VAL A 114 0.82 -0.75 5.24
C VAL A 114 0.49 -1.70 4.09
N LEU A 115 0.03 -1.14 2.96
CA LEU A 115 -0.20 -1.88 1.71
C LEU A 115 1.06 -2.56 1.18
N GLY A 116 2.22 -1.91 1.38
CA GLY A 116 3.50 -2.33 0.79
C GLY A 116 3.55 -2.11 -0.74
N PRO A 117 4.71 -2.34 -1.36
CA PRO A 117 4.94 -1.97 -2.77
C PRO A 117 4.47 -3.03 -3.79
N PHE A 118 3.86 -4.14 -3.35
CA PHE A 118 3.56 -5.31 -4.19
C PHE A 118 2.06 -5.57 -4.42
N PHE A 119 1.18 -4.64 -4.06
CA PHE A 119 -0.25 -4.73 -4.40
C PHE A 119 -0.49 -4.58 -5.91
N THR A 120 -1.52 -5.26 -6.44
CA THR A 120 -2.00 -5.13 -7.82
C THR A 120 -3.52 -5.25 -7.87
N GLU A 121 -4.16 -4.50 -8.78
CA GLU A 121 -5.62 -4.51 -8.96
C GLU A 121 -6.13 -5.75 -9.75
N ASP A 122 -5.22 -6.50 -10.37
CA ASP A 122 -5.52 -7.62 -11.26
C ASP A 122 -5.81 -8.96 -10.55
N ALA A 123 -6.01 -8.95 -9.23
CA ALA A 123 -6.34 -10.14 -8.45
C ALA A 123 -7.59 -10.85 -9.01
N PRO A 124 -7.56 -12.19 -9.22
CA PRO A 124 -8.67 -12.95 -9.76
C PRO A 124 -9.77 -13.14 -8.70
N ASP A 125 -11.03 -13.09 -9.12
CA ASP A 125 -12.16 -13.45 -8.27
C ASP A 125 -12.21 -14.97 -8.03
N ILE A 126 -12.30 -15.37 -6.77
CA ILE A 126 -12.38 -16.77 -6.33
C ILE A 126 -13.59 -17.01 -5.43
N THR A 127 -14.17 -18.21 -5.52
CA THR A 127 -15.22 -18.67 -4.61
C THR A 127 -14.63 -19.20 -3.31
N LEU A 128 -15.41 -19.20 -2.22
CA LEU A 128 -14.96 -19.78 -0.94
C LEU A 128 -14.42 -21.21 -1.11
N GLY A 129 -13.23 -21.48 -0.57
CA GLY A 129 -12.51 -22.75 -0.66
C GLY A 129 -11.64 -22.95 -1.91
N GLN A 130 -11.64 -22.02 -2.88
CA GLN A 130 -10.68 -22.03 -3.99
C GLN A 130 -9.27 -21.60 -3.53
N SER A 131 -8.26 -21.84 -4.38
CA SER A 131 -6.87 -21.48 -4.12
C SER A 131 -6.53 -20.12 -4.71
N ILE A 132 -5.78 -19.30 -3.98
CA ILE A 132 -5.14 -18.08 -4.50
C ILE A 132 -3.78 -18.34 -5.15
N ALA A 133 -3.21 -19.53 -4.93
CA ALA A 133 -1.89 -19.93 -5.39
C ALA A 133 -1.98 -21.16 -6.32
N ALA A 134 -1.13 -21.17 -7.35
CA ALA A 134 -0.91 -22.33 -8.20
C ALA A 134 -0.28 -23.52 -7.45
N GLU A 135 -0.44 -24.72 -8.00
CA GLU A 135 0.14 -25.93 -7.41
C GLU A 135 1.68 -25.88 -7.37
N GLY A 136 2.27 -26.34 -6.26
CA GLY A 136 3.73 -26.36 -6.08
C GLY A 136 4.36 -25.02 -5.66
N LYS A 137 3.55 -24.04 -5.23
CA LYS A 137 4.03 -22.72 -4.74
C LYS A 137 4.49 -22.68 -3.28
N GLY A 138 4.33 -23.78 -2.53
CA GLY A 138 4.79 -23.90 -1.15
C GLY A 138 4.00 -24.90 -0.30
N GLU A 139 4.19 -24.88 1.02
CA GLU A 139 3.41 -25.69 1.95
C GLU A 139 1.96 -25.18 2.00
N TYR A 140 0.97 -26.06 1.82
CA TYR A 140 -0.44 -25.64 1.79
C TYR A 140 -0.92 -25.03 3.11
N MET A 141 -1.54 -23.85 2.99
CA MET A 141 -2.27 -23.15 4.02
C MET A 141 -3.77 -23.11 3.67
N TYR A 142 -4.63 -23.11 4.69
CA TYR A 142 -6.02 -22.73 4.58
C TYR A 142 -6.27 -21.55 5.49
N VAL A 143 -6.84 -20.47 4.94
CA VAL A 143 -7.14 -19.25 5.67
C VAL A 143 -8.64 -19.15 5.82
N GLU A 144 -9.13 -18.94 7.04
CA GLU A 144 -10.56 -18.73 7.31
C GLU A 144 -10.79 -17.66 8.38
N GLY A 145 -12.03 -17.21 8.47
CA GLY A 145 -12.48 -16.33 9.54
C GLY A 145 -13.85 -15.74 9.24
N ARG A 146 -14.19 -14.69 9.95
CA ARG A 146 -15.40 -13.89 9.75
C ARG A 146 -15.06 -12.41 9.63
N VAL A 147 -15.86 -11.69 8.86
CA VAL A 147 -15.92 -10.23 8.92
C VAL A 147 -17.10 -9.85 9.82
N LEU A 148 -16.83 -9.09 10.87
CA LEU A 148 -17.75 -8.73 11.95
C LEU A 148 -17.73 -7.22 12.19
N THR A 149 -18.79 -6.67 12.76
CA THR A 149 -18.79 -5.33 13.38
C THR A 149 -18.04 -5.35 14.72
N THR A 150 -17.70 -4.17 15.27
CA THR A 150 -17.24 -4.03 16.67
C THR A 150 -18.22 -4.60 17.72
N SER A 151 -19.50 -4.77 17.37
CA SER A 151 -20.52 -5.43 18.19
C SER A 151 -20.65 -6.95 17.95
N GLY A 152 -19.79 -7.54 17.11
CA GLY A 152 -19.77 -8.98 16.82
C GLY A 152 -20.83 -9.45 15.80
N ILE A 153 -21.51 -8.53 15.12
CA ILE A 153 -22.52 -8.85 14.11
C ILE A 153 -21.82 -9.22 12.79
N PRO A 154 -22.12 -10.34 12.14
CA PRO A 154 -21.51 -10.70 10.87
C PRO A 154 -21.85 -9.75 9.72
N ILE A 155 -20.90 -9.54 8.82
CA ILE A 155 -21.03 -8.67 7.64
C ILE A 155 -20.95 -9.53 6.37
N PRO A 156 -22.10 -9.83 5.73
CA PRO A 156 -22.14 -10.52 4.45
C PRO A 156 -21.74 -9.58 3.31
N GLY A 157 -21.29 -10.14 2.18
CA GLY A 157 -20.96 -9.35 0.99
C GLY A 157 -19.66 -8.54 1.06
N ALA A 158 -18.89 -8.62 2.14
CA ALA A 158 -17.61 -7.93 2.28
C ALA A 158 -16.57 -8.52 1.32
N VAL A 159 -15.86 -7.66 0.57
CA VAL A 159 -14.82 -8.07 -0.37
C VAL A 159 -13.47 -8.10 0.34
N ILE A 160 -12.82 -9.26 0.31
CA ILE A 160 -11.45 -9.49 0.78
C ILE A 160 -10.57 -9.61 -0.46
N GLU A 161 -9.53 -8.80 -0.56
CA GLU A 161 -8.43 -8.99 -1.51
C GLU A 161 -7.19 -9.43 -0.71
N THR A 162 -6.48 -10.44 -1.20
CA THR A 162 -5.38 -11.06 -0.45
C THR A 162 -4.23 -11.43 -1.37
N TRP A 163 -2.99 -11.24 -0.89
CA TRP A 163 -1.78 -11.57 -1.63
C TRP A 163 -0.62 -11.95 -0.70
N GLU A 164 0.20 -12.89 -1.16
CA GLU A 164 1.31 -13.46 -0.39
C GLU A 164 2.53 -13.77 -1.27
N THR A 165 3.63 -14.14 -0.63
CA THR A 165 4.82 -14.66 -1.31
C THR A 165 4.73 -16.17 -1.49
N ASP A 166 5.41 -16.69 -2.52
CA ASP A 166 5.65 -18.13 -2.65
C ASP A 166 6.75 -18.63 -1.68
N ASP A 167 7.06 -19.93 -1.74
CA ASP A 167 8.09 -20.58 -0.90
C ASP A 167 9.52 -20.06 -1.06
N LYS A 168 9.78 -19.23 -2.08
CA LYS A 168 11.06 -18.54 -2.28
C LYS A 168 11.06 -17.12 -1.74
N GLY A 169 9.92 -16.63 -1.24
CA GLY A 169 9.75 -15.28 -0.72
C GLY A 169 9.53 -14.23 -1.81
N PHE A 170 9.08 -14.63 -3.01
CA PHE A 170 8.77 -13.69 -4.08
C PHE A 170 7.25 -13.51 -4.25
N TYR A 171 6.83 -12.28 -4.52
CA TYR A 171 5.55 -12.01 -5.17
C TYR A 171 5.65 -12.30 -6.67
N ASP A 172 4.54 -12.70 -7.29
CA ASP A 172 4.39 -12.85 -8.74
C ASP A 172 4.92 -11.64 -9.55
N THR A 173 4.76 -10.40 -9.05
CA THR A 173 5.24 -9.16 -9.67
C THR A 173 6.77 -9.02 -9.74
N GLN A 174 7.51 -9.84 -8.99
CA GLN A 174 8.98 -9.86 -9.01
C GLN A 174 9.54 -10.84 -10.06
N TYR A 175 8.70 -11.70 -10.64
CA TYR A 175 9.09 -12.62 -11.70
C TYR A 175 8.99 -11.97 -13.09
N SER A 176 10.09 -11.99 -13.85
CA SER A 176 10.16 -11.39 -15.19
C SER A 176 9.27 -12.08 -16.23
N ASP A 177 8.84 -13.31 -15.96
CA ASP A 177 7.98 -14.16 -16.78
C ASP A 177 6.52 -14.22 -16.29
N ARG A 178 6.10 -13.29 -15.42
CA ARG A 178 4.71 -13.17 -14.94
C ARG A 178 3.71 -13.04 -16.10
N ALA A 179 3.04 -14.15 -16.41
CA ALA A 179 2.00 -14.20 -17.43
C ALA A 179 0.60 -13.94 -16.88
N VAL A 180 0.34 -14.34 -15.63
CA VAL A 180 -0.93 -14.17 -14.91
C VAL A 180 -0.65 -13.85 -13.44
N PRO A 181 -1.61 -13.25 -12.71
CA PRO A 181 -1.54 -13.11 -11.27
C PRO A 181 -1.49 -14.48 -10.58
N ASP A 182 -0.66 -14.61 -9.54
CA ASP A 182 -0.50 -15.84 -8.74
C ASP A 182 -0.16 -15.49 -7.30
N CYS A 183 -0.49 -16.37 -6.35
CA CYS A 183 -0.54 -16.09 -4.91
C CYS A 183 -1.39 -14.84 -4.59
N ARG A 184 -2.50 -14.64 -5.33
CA ARG A 184 -3.43 -13.50 -5.26
C ARG A 184 -4.87 -13.94 -5.44
N GLY A 185 -5.80 -13.31 -4.74
CA GLY A 185 -7.23 -13.51 -5.01
C GLY A 185 -8.15 -12.50 -4.34
N ARG A 186 -9.36 -12.41 -4.88
CA ARG A 186 -10.47 -11.61 -4.36
C ARG A 186 -11.66 -12.51 -4.06
N LEU A 187 -12.25 -12.39 -2.88
CA LEU A 187 -13.39 -13.22 -2.45
C LEU A 187 -14.42 -12.40 -1.67
N VAL A 188 -15.65 -12.93 -1.59
CA VAL A 188 -16.80 -12.28 -0.95
C VAL A 188 -17.29 -13.12 0.22
N THR A 189 -17.56 -12.49 1.38
CA THR A 189 -18.07 -13.20 2.57
C THR A 189 -19.48 -13.76 2.39
N ASP A 190 -19.78 -14.85 3.12
CA ASP A 190 -21.11 -15.46 3.13
C ASP A 190 -22.12 -14.76 4.04
N GLY A 191 -23.35 -15.29 4.11
CA GLY A 191 -24.44 -14.76 4.95
C GLY A 191 -24.14 -14.72 6.45
N GLU A 192 -23.16 -15.49 6.94
CA GLU A 192 -22.65 -15.45 8.32
C GLU A 192 -21.31 -14.69 8.41
N GLY A 193 -21.01 -13.85 7.42
CA GLY A 193 -19.77 -13.08 7.31
C GLY A 193 -18.52 -13.93 7.11
N LYS A 194 -18.63 -15.24 6.87
CA LYS A 194 -17.48 -16.16 6.82
C LYS A 194 -16.74 -16.03 5.49
N TYR A 195 -15.44 -16.26 5.57
CA TYR A 195 -14.57 -16.44 4.41
C TYR A 195 -13.66 -17.66 4.60
N GLY A 196 -13.17 -18.22 3.50
CA GLY A 196 -12.29 -19.38 3.48
C GLY A 196 -11.61 -19.53 2.12
N TYR A 197 -10.30 -19.76 2.08
CA TYR A 197 -9.53 -20.02 0.85
C TYR A 197 -8.27 -20.84 1.12
N ARG A 198 -7.76 -21.49 0.07
CA ARG A 198 -6.46 -22.16 0.05
C ARG A 198 -5.37 -21.20 -0.40
N ALA A 199 -4.19 -21.36 0.19
CA ALA A 199 -3.03 -20.48 0.11
C ALA A 199 -1.76 -21.33 0.30
N VAL A 200 -0.59 -20.69 0.29
CA VAL A 200 0.69 -21.30 0.70
C VAL A 200 1.26 -20.56 1.89
N VAL A 201 2.02 -21.25 2.75
CA VAL A 201 2.61 -20.62 3.94
C VAL A 201 3.69 -19.62 3.50
N PRO A 202 3.51 -18.29 3.72
CA PRO A 202 4.51 -17.31 3.32
C PRO A 202 5.78 -17.49 4.16
N VAL A 203 6.92 -17.22 3.53
CA VAL A 203 8.25 -17.24 4.16
C VAL A 203 8.73 -15.84 4.46
N SER A 204 9.71 -15.69 5.37
CA SER A 204 10.38 -14.40 5.58
C SER A 204 11.25 -14.10 4.36
N TYR A 205 11.22 -12.86 3.86
CA TYR A 205 11.83 -12.51 2.58
C TYR A 205 12.60 -11.18 2.63
N PRO A 206 13.65 -11.01 1.81
CA PRO A 206 14.31 -9.73 1.62
C PRO A 206 13.46 -8.78 0.76
N ILE A 207 13.30 -7.53 1.16
CA ILE A 207 12.90 -6.47 0.22
C ILE A 207 14.02 -6.21 -0.80
N PRO A 208 13.71 -5.68 -2.01
CA PRO A 208 14.69 -5.43 -3.05
C PRO A 208 15.94 -4.69 -2.55
N GLY A 209 17.09 -5.33 -2.67
CA GLY A 209 18.40 -4.81 -2.25
C GLY A 209 19.27 -4.31 -3.41
N ASP A 210 18.73 -4.34 -4.63
CA ASP A 210 19.38 -4.07 -5.92
C ASP A 210 19.20 -2.61 -6.40
N GLY A 211 18.44 -1.80 -5.66
CA GLY A 211 18.17 -0.40 -5.95
C GLY A 211 18.74 0.56 -4.89
N PRO A 212 18.58 1.88 -5.06
CA PRO A 212 19.09 2.90 -4.14
C PRO A 212 18.61 2.72 -2.70
N VAL A 213 17.40 2.19 -2.49
CA VAL A 213 16.87 1.91 -1.15
C VAL A 213 17.64 0.75 -0.48
N GLY A 214 18.08 -0.24 -1.26
CA GLY A 214 18.98 -1.30 -0.81
C GLY A 214 20.34 -0.76 -0.37
N GLU A 215 20.95 0.10 -1.19
CA GLU A 215 22.20 0.79 -0.85
C GLU A 215 22.08 1.62 0.45
N LEU A 216 20.96 2.33 0.63
CA LEU A 216 20.67 3.10 1.83
C LEU A 216 20.61 2.20 3.08
N LEU A 217 19.94 1.05 3.00
CA LEU A 217 19.88 0.09 4.11
C LEU A 217 21.27 -0.44 4.49
N VAL A 218 22.10 -0.78 3.50
CA VAL A 218 23.49 -1.21 3.72
C VAL A 218 24.31 -0.11 4.40
N THR A 219 24.18 1.13 3.92
CA THR A 219 24.85 2.31 4.50
C THR A 219 24.43 2.57 5.96
N LEU A 220 23.16 2.32 6.28
CA LEU A 220 22.60 2.44 7.64
C LEU A 220 22.86 1.20 8.52
N GLY A 221 23.53 0.15 8.02
CA GLY A 221 23.76 -1.11 8.75
C GLY A 221 22.48 -1.90 9.05
N ARG A 222 21.42 -1.72 8.26
CA ARG A 222 20.09 -2.35 8.44
C ARG A 222 19.94 -3.56 7.54
N HIS A 223 19.31 -4.63 8.05
CA HIS A 223 18.88 -5.75 7.22
C HIS A 223 17.67 -5.38 6.36
N ASN A 224 17.51 -6.06 5.22
CA ASN A 224 16.35 -5.95 4.34
C ASN A 224 15.29 -7.06 4.54
N ILE A 225 15.43 -7.92 5.55
CA ILE A 225 14.44 -8.97 5.84
C ILE A 225 13.13 -8.39 6.39
N ARG A 226 11.98 -8.75 5.80
CA ARG A 226 10.66 -8.69 6.43
C ARG A 226 10.31 -10.07 7.02
N PRO A 227 9.63 -10.14 8.19
CA PRO A 227 9.02 -11.38 8.67
C PRO A 227 8.02 -11.95 7.66
N ASN A 228 7.65 -13.22 7.77
CA ASN A 228 6.55 -13.77 7.00
C ASN A 228 5.20 -13.14 7.43
N HIS A 229 4.39 -12.76 6.45
CA HIS A 229 3.07 -12.14 6.64
C HIS A 229 2.18 -12.41 5.43
N LEU A 230 0.88 -12.22 5.61
CA LEU A 230 -0.15 -12.40 4.59
C LEU A 230 -0.89 -11.07 4.45
N HIS A 231 -0.67 -10.35 3.36
CA HIS A 231 -1.38 -9.09 3.15
C HIS A 231 -2.85 -9.37 2.82
N LYS A 232 -3.75 -8.66 3.51
CA LYS A 232 -5.19 -8.66 3.23
C LYS A 232 -5.69 -7.22 3.19
N SER A 233 -6.26 -6.81 2.07
CA SER A 233 -7.02 -5.57 1.91
C SER A 233 -8.50 -5.88 2.03
N LEU A 234 -9.24 -5.09 2.80
CA LEU A 234 -10.69 -5.23 2.91
C LEU A 234 -11.40 -4.03 2.27
N VAL A 235 -12.22 -4.32 1.25
CA VAL A 235 -13.12 -3.35 0.62
C VAL A 235 -14.55 -3.71 0.99
N VAL A 236 -15.06 -3.02 2.00
CA VAL A 236 -16.41 -3.24 2.50
C VAL A 236 -17.38 -2.39 1.70
N LYS A 237 -18.21 -3.03 0.87
CA LYS A 237 -19.43 -2.40 0.33
C LYS A 237 -20.61 -2.88 1.15
N LEU A 238 -21.18 -1.99 1.96
CA LEU A 238 -22.41 -2.27 2.69
C LEU A 238 -23.59 -2.36 1.72
N THR A 239 -24.41 -3.39 1.83
CA THR A 239 -25.69 -3.53 1.11
C THR A 239 -26.62 -4.43 1.91
N ASP A 240 -27.83 -3.96 2.19
CA ASP A 240 -28.83 -4.71 2.97
C ASP A 240 -29.51 -5.78 2.10
N ILE A 241 -29.56 -7.04 2.57
CA ILE A 241 -30.23 -8.17 1.90
C ILE A 241 -30.83 -9.14 2.95
N ASP A 242 -32.11 -9.48 2.80
CA ASP A 242 -32.83 -10.52 3.57
C ASP A 242 -33.25 -11.70 2.65
N ASP A 243 -32.60 -12.87 2.76
CA ASP A 243 -33.01 -14.12 2.07
C ASP A 243 -32.53 -15.39 2.81
N GLU A 244 -33.46 -16.26 3.24
CA GLU A 244 -33.16 -17.53 3.96
C GLU A 244 -32.61 -18.67 3.07
N SER A 245 -32.76 -18.59 1.74
CA SER A 245 -32.51 -19.73 0.85
C SER A 245 -31.03 -20.06 0.67
N GLU A 246 -30.15 -19.06 0.81
CA GLU A 246 -28.73 -19.16 0.44
C GLU A 246 -27.85 -19.87 1.49
N ALA A 247 -28.36 -20.04 2.71
CA ALA A 247 -27.68 -20.77 3.78
C ALA A 247 -27.55 -22.28 3.52
N ARG A 248 -28.48 -22.88 2.76
CA ARG A 248 -28.55 -24.36 2.58
C ARG A 248 -27.55 -24.95 1.57
N LYS A 249 -26.82 -24.13 0.80
CA LYS A 249 -26.03 -24.57 -0.37
C LYS A 249 -24.60 -25.10 -0.09
N ARG A 250 -23.99 -24.82 1.06
CA ARG A 250 -22.50 -24.72 1.18
C ARG A 250 -21.77 -25.96 1.75
N GLY A 251 -22.05 -27.17 1.25
CA GLY A 251 -21.46 -28.43 1.77
C GLY A 251 -20.07 -28.83 1.25
N PHE A 252 -19.24 -29.51 2.08
CA PHE A 252 -17.84 -29.91 1.75
C PHE A 252 -17.29 -31.17 2.46
N PRO A 253 -16.44 -31.97 1.76
CA PRO A 253 -15.33 -32.78 2.32
C PRO A 253 -14.05 -32.76 1.41
N ASN A 254 -12.88 -33.38 1.68
CA ASN A 254 -12.03 -33.71 2.85
C ASN A 254 -10.70 -34.38 2.34
N GLY A 255 -9.53 -34.33 3.02
CA GLY A 255 -8.39 -35.23 2.69
C GLY A 255 -6.91 -34.89 3.01
N THR A 256 -6.44 -33.64 2.90
CA THR A 256 -4.98 -33.29 2.92
C THR A 256 -4.55 -32.63 4.24
N LYS A 257 -3.27 -32.74 4.64
CA LYS A 257 -2.69 -31.95 5.75
C LYS A 257 -2.37 -30.53 5.28
N PHE A 258 -2.79 -29.52 6.03
CA PHE A 258 -2.56 -28.10 5.75
C PHE A 258 -2.33 -27.33 7.06
N LYS A 259 -1.73 -26.13 7.00
CA LYS A 259 -1.73 -25.18 8.12
C LYS A 259 -3.03 -24.39 8.14
N LEU A 260 -3.74 -24.34 9.27
CA LEU A 260 -4.94 -23.51 9.44
C LEU A 260 -4.55 -22.14 10.01
N LEU A 261 -4.83 -21.07 9.26
CA LEU A 261 -4.76 -19.69 9.73
C LEU A 261 -6.18 -19.16 9.93
N LYS A 262 -6.58 -18.98 11.20
CA LYS A 262 -7.87 -18.37 11.52
C LYS A 262 -7.68 -16.91 11.92
N PHE A 263 -8.42 -16.00 11.27
CA PHE A 263 -8.31 -14.56 11.52
C PHE A 263 -9.64 -13.85 11.25
N ASP A 264 -10.26 -13.28 12.28
CA ASP A 264 -11.50 -12.52 12.15
C ASP A 264 -11.21 -11.02 11.95
N PHE A 265 -11.90 -10.39 11.01
CA PHE A 265 -11.87 -8.93 10.83
C PHE A 265 -12.98 -8.29 11.66
N ILE A 266 -12.65 -7.26 12.44
CA ILE A 266 -13.59 -6.49 13.24
C ILE A 266 -13.59 -5.05 12.73
N LEU A 267 -14.75 -4.59 12.26
CA LEU A 267 -14.91 -3.34 11.54
C LEU A 267 -15.67 -2.28 12.32
N VAL A 268 -15.21 -1.04 12.19
CA VAL A 268 -15.93 0.16 12.60
C VAL A 268 -17.00 0.53 11.57
N SER A 269 -18.12 1.08 12.05
CA SER A 269 -19.15 1.67 11.19
C SER A 269 -18.63 2.88 10.42
N GLU A 270 -19.22 3.20 9.25
CA GLU A 270 -18.86 4.38 8.44
C GLU A 270 -18.96 5.72 9.19
N THR A 271 -19.73 5.78 10.27
CA THR A 271 -19.82 6.93 11.17
C THR A 271 -18.55 7.17 12.00
N ASN A 272 -17.72 6.14 12.18
CA ASN A 272 -16.48 6.16 12.96
C ASN A 272 -15.22 5.94 12.10
N GLY A 273 -15.36 5.39 10.89
CA GLY A 273 -14.26 5.24 9.92
C GLY A 273 -14.10 6.47 9.00
N ARG A 274 -12.89 6.71 8.49
CA ARG A 274 -12.67 7.67 7.39
C ARG A 274 -13.07 7.00 6.06
N ARG A 275 -13.82 7.71 5.22
CA ARG A 275 -14.47 7.14 4.02
C ARG A 275 -13.45 6.56 3.01
N ASN A 276 -13.77 5.37 2.50
CA ASN A 276 -13.25 4.78 1.26
C ASN A 276 -11.77 4.41 1.18
N ALA A 277 -11.02 4.37 2.29
CA ALA A 277 -9.70 3.74 2.30
C ALA A 277 -9.84 2.21 2.53
N PRO A 278 -9.16 1.35 1.75
CA PRO A 278 -9.08 -0.07 2.08
C PRO A 278 -8.35 -0.25 3.41
N VAL A 279 -8.91 -1.05 4.33
CA VAL A 279 -8.19 -1.45 5.54
C VAL A 279 -7.25 -2.58 5.15
N VAL A 280 -5.94 -2.33 5.19
CA VAL A 280 -4.94 -3.37 4.98
C VAL A 280 -4.52 -3.92 6.33
N VAL A 281 -4.36 -5.24 6.40
CA VAL A 281 -3.86 -5.98 7.55
C VAL A 281 -2.77 -6.92 7.06
N GLY A 282 -1.70 -7.11 7.84
CA GLY A 282 -0.55 -7.95 7.49
C GLY A 282 -0.04 -8.74 8.69
#